data_AF-A0A957MZG3-F1
#
_entry.id   AF-A0A957MZG3-F1
#
_cell.length_a   1.000
_cell.length_b   1.000
_cell.length_c   1.000
_cell.angle_alpha   90.00
_cell.angle_beta   90.00
_cell.angle_gamma   90.00
#
_symmetry.space_group_name_H-M   'P 1'
#
loop_
_entity.id
_entity.type
_entity.pdbx_description
1 polymer ?
#
loop_
_entity_poly.entity_id
_entity_poly.type
_entity_poly.pdbx_seq_one_letter_code
_entity_poly.pdbx_strand_id
1 'polypeptide(L)'
;MILELLQNVALLVTLSVGLQLLGRRLEQPGRLYKLAAGVLFGLVSVVAMATPLTYVPGLIYDGRSIILSLAGFIGGPLTATVAVVIGIVYRAWLGGVGAIVGVLVIIESGALGTLFYVLRRRNPFWEQPLGLWLIGIIVQLAMLSTQLLLPGRLGW
;
A
#
# COMPACT_ATOMS: atom_id res chain seq x y z
N MET A 1 -20.57 -3.20 -2.26
CA MET A 1 -20.14 -1.94 -2.90
C MET A 1 -20.04 -0.74 -1.94
N ILE A 2 -21.12 -0.10 -1.48
CA ILE A 2 -21.00 1.14 -0.65
C ILE A 2 -20.29 0.86 0.68
N LEU A 3 -20.62 -0.24 1.37
CA LEU A 3 -20.00 -0.61 2.64
C LEU A 3 -18.49 -0.85 2.51
N GLU A 4 -18.06 -1.46 1.41
CA GLU A 4 -16.67 -1.79 1.17
C GLU A 4 -15.85 -0.54 0.81
N LEU A 5 -16.46 0.40 0.07
CA LEU A 5 -15.86 1.73 -0.16
C LEU A 5 -15.69 2.49 1.15
N LEU A 6 -16.72 2.49 2.01
CA LEU A 6 -16.64 3.09 3.35
C LEU A 6 -15.53 2.45 4.18
N GLN A 7 -15.37 1.13 4.10
CA GLN A 7 -14.32 0.42 4.81
C GLN A 7 -12.92 0.84 4.34
N ASN A 8 -12.69 0.95 3.03
CA ASN A 8 -11.42 1.46 2.50
C ASN A 8 -11.13 2.89 2.94
N VAL A 9 -12.14 3.77 2.93
CA VAL A 9 -12.00 5.13 3.45
C VAL A 9 -11.68 5.11 4.95
N ALA A 10 -12.34 4.26 5.72
CA ALA A 10 -12.09 4.11 7.15
C ALA A 10 -10.65 3.65 7.45
N LEU A 11 -10.08 2.77 6.62
CA LEU A 11 -8.67 2.38 6.71
C LEU A 11 -7.72 3.55 6.46
N LEU A 12 -8.00 4.37 5.45
CA LEU A 12 -7.20 5.57 5.17
C LEU A 12 -7.32 6.63 6.28
N VAL A 13 -8.51 6.79 6.86
CA VAL A 13 -8.73 7.66 8.03
C VAL A 13 -7.96 7.13 9.23
N THR A 14 -7.99 5.81 9.47
CA THR A 14 -7.24 5.15 10.56
C THR A 14 -5.74 5.39 10.41
N LEU A 15 -5.20 5.25 9.20
CA LEU A 15 -3.80 5.60 8.91
C LEU A 15 -3.51 7.07 9.20
N SER A 16 -4.36 7.98 8.71
CA SER A 16 -4.16 9.41 8.85
C SER A 16 -4.12 9.82 10.34
N VAL A 17 -5.07 9.32 11.13
CA VAL A 17 -5.12 9.56 12.58
C VAL A 17 -3.93 8.90 13.28
N GLY A 18 -3.62 7.65 12.95
CA GLY A 18 -2.51 6.91 13.55
C GLY A 18 -1.16 7.61 13.31
N LEU A 19 -0.89 8.07 12.08
CA LEU A 19 0.33 8.81 11.77
C LEU A 19 0.40 10.14 12.51
N GLN A 20 -0.71 10.87 12.65
CA GLN A 20 -0.76 12.09 13.45
C GLN A 20 -0.45 11.81 14.94
N LEU A 21 -1.01 10.74 15.51
CA LEU A 21 -0.75 10.35 16.88
C LEU A 21 0.71 9.93 17.10
N LEU A 22 1.27 9.14 16.17
CA LEU A 22 2.67 8.78 16.18
C LEU A 22 3.56 10.02 16.08
N GLY A 23 3.22 10.96 15.21
CA GLY A 23 3.96 12.20 15.02
C GLY A 23 3.93 13.15 16.21
N ARG A 24 2.89 13.08 17.05
CA ARG A 24 2.81 13.83 18.31
C ARG A 24 3.63 13.19 19.43
N ARG A 25 3.77 11.86 19.42
CA ARG A 25 4.42 11.09 20.49
C ARG A 25 5.90 10.79 20.22
N LEU A 26 6.30 10.75 18.96
CA LEU A 26 7.65 10.40 18.53
C LEU A 26 8.25 11.53 17.71
N GLU A 27 9.53 11.81 17.92
CA GLU A 27 10.24 12.83 17.15
C GLU A 27 10.30 12.46 15.66
N GLN A 28 9.93 13.39 14.78
CA GLN A 28 10.06 13.25 13.34
C GLN A 28 11.30 14.02 12.84
N PRO A 29 12.16 13.45 11.97
CA PRO A 29 12.13 12.10 11.40
C PRO A 29 13.02 11.08 12.15
N GLY A 30 12.60 10.64 13.33
CA GLY A 30 13.30 9.61 14.11
C GLY A 30 13.17 8.18 13.54
N ARG A 31 14.15 7.32 13.83
CA ARG A 31 14.13 5.90 13.41
C ARG A 31 12.95 5.14 14.02
N LEU A 32 12.62 5.43 15.28
CA LEU A 32 11.48 4.84 15.98
C LEU A 32 10.14 5.22 15.34
N TYR A 33 9.95 6.48 14.95
CA TYR A 33 8.77 6.91 14.20
C TYR A 33 8.61 6.14 12.88
N LYS A 34 9.69 5.99 12.11
CA LYS A 34 9.65 5.27 10.82
C LYS A 34 9.28 3.80 10.98
N LEU A 35 9.80 3.14 12.03
CA LEU A 35 9.46 1.75 12.36
C LEU A 35 8.00 1.63 12.79
N ALA A 36 7.55 2.48 13.71
CA ALA A 36 6.17 2.47 14.21
C ALA A 36 5.16 2.78 13.09
N ALA A 37 5.46 3.77 12.24
CA ALA A 37 4.66 4.08 11.06
C ALA A 37 4.62 2.89 10.09
N GLY A 38 5.75 2.21 9.89
CA GLY A 38 5.82 1.03 9.01
C GLY A 38 4.97 -0.12 9.52
N VAL A 39 4.99 -0.36 10.84
CA VAL A 39 4.10 -1.33 11.49
C VAL A 39 2.64 -0.94 11.31
N LEU A 40 2.29 0.33 11.51
CA LEU A 40 0.93 0.82 11.31
C LEU A 40 0.45 0.60 9.88
N PHE A 41 1.24 0.99 8.87
CA PHE A 41 0.93 0.75 7.46
C PHE A 41 0.79 -0.75 7.14
N GLY A 42 1.70 -1.57 7.68
CA GLY A 42 1.63 -3.03 7.53
C GLY A 42 0.35 -3.61 8.11
N LEU A 43 -0.04 -3.24 9.33
CA LEU A 43 -1.26 -3.72 9.97
C LEU A 43 -2.51 -3.29 9.21
N VAL A 44 -2.60 -2.04 8.75
CA VAL A 44 -3.75 -1.60 7.95
C VAL A 44 -3.78 -2.34 6.61
N SER A 45 -2.61 -2.60 5.99
CA SER A 45 -2.55 -3.44 4.79
C SER A 45 -3.02 -4.88 5.03
N VAL A 46 -2.77 -5.43 6.21
CA VAL A 46 -3.27 -6.76 6.61
C VAL A 46 -4.79 -6.73 6.75
N VAL A 47 -5.35 -5.72 7.41
CA VAL A 47 -6.80 -5.56 7.55
C VAL A 47 -7.47 -5.40 6.18
N ALA A 48 -6.89 -4.60 5.29
CA ALA A 48 -7.35 -4.46 3.92
C ALA A 48 -7.45 -5.84 3.23
N MET A 49 -6.37 -6.64 3.31
CA MET A 49 -6.32 -7.96 2.69
C MET A 49 -7.29 -8.96 3.34
N ALA A 50 -7.63 -8.79 4.62
CA ALA A 50 -8.59 -9.63 5.33
C ALA A 50 -10.04 -9.37 4.90
N THR A 51 -10.33 -8.20 4.32
CA THR A 51 -11.67 -7.81 3.87
C THR A 51 -11.65 -7.48 2.38
N PRO A 52 -11.42 -8.48 1.51
CA PRO A 52 -11.25 -8.26 0.08
C PRO A 52 -12.55 -7.78 -0.58
N LEU A 53 -12.43 -6.83 -1.53
CA LEU A 53 -13.53 -6.52 -2.45
C LEU A 53 -13.67 -7.69 -3.43
N THR A 54 -14.60 -8.60 -3.16
CA THR A 54 -14.85 -9.74 -4.04
C THR A 54 -15.79 -9.34 -5.18
N TYR A 55 -15.23 -9.03 -6.34
CA TYR A 55 -16.01 -8.86 -7.59
C TYR A 55 -16.29 -10.20 -8.29
N VAL A 56 -15.42 -11.21 -8.11
CA VAL A 56 -15.54 -12.59 -8.62
C VAL A 56 -14.89 -13.55 -7.60
N PRO A 57 -15.42 -14.77 -7.37
CA PRO A 57 -14.78 -15.74 -6.46
C PRO A 57 -13.34 -16.02 -6.88
N GLY A 58 -12.38 -15.76 -5.99
CA GLY A 58 -10.95 -16.02 -6.22
C GLY A 58 -10.11 -14.82 -6.67
N LEU A 59 -10.72 -13.70 -7.06
CA LEU A 59 -9.99 -12.48 -7.48
C LEU A 59 -10.16 -11.36 -6.45
N ILE A 60 -9.09 -11.11 -5.69
CA ILE A 60 -9.04 -10.12 -4.60
C ILE A 60 -8.45 -8.81 -5.14
N TYR A 61 -9.32 -7.84 -5.37
CA TYR A 61 -8.93 -6.43 -5.49
C TYR A 61 -9.06 -5.79 -4.11
N ASP A 62 -8.06 -5.05 -3.68
CA ASP A 62 -8.03 -4.47 -2.34
C ASP A 62 -7.16 -3.22 -2.30
N GLY A 63 -7.42 -2.31 -1.37
CA GLY A 63 -6.73 -1.04 -1.15
C GLY A 63 -5.27 -1.17 -0.72
N ARG A 64 -4.73 -2.40 -0.62
CA ARG A 64 -3.34 -2.68 -0.23
C ARG A 64 -2.29 -1.93 -1.06
N SER A 65 -2.47 -1.78 -2.37
CA SER A 65 -1.51 -1.09 -3.25
C SER A 65 -1.40 0.39 -2.87
N ILE A 66 -2.53 1.01 -2.54
CA ILE A 66 -2.60 2.40 -2.08
C ILE A 66 -1.92 2.54 -0.72
N ILE A 67 -2.26 1.67 0.23
CA ILE A 67 -1.68 1.69 1.59
C ILE A 67 -0.16 1.55 1.55
N LEU A 68 0.36 0.58 0.79
CA LEU A 68 1.79 0.29 0.70
C LEU A 68 2.57 1.34 -0.10
N SER A 69 1.98 1.90 -1.16
CA SER A 69 2.59 3.02 -1.89
C SER A 69 2.64 4.28 -1.04
N LEU A 70 1.61 4.56 -0.22
CA LEU A 70 1.65 5.65 0.76
C LEU A 70 2.68 5.41 1.87
N ALA A 71 2.89 4.16 2.30
CA ALA A 71 3.93 3.84 3.27
C ALA A 71 5.32 4.29 2.78
N GLY A 72 5.63 4.04 1.51
CA GLY A 72 6.86 4.51 0.88
C GLY A 72 6.86 6.00 0.60
N PHE A 73 5.79 6.53 0.01
CA PHE A 73 5.73 7.94 -0.37
C PHE A 73 5.78 8.88 0.84
N ILE A 74 5.09 8.55 1.93
CA ILE A 74 5.04 9.38 3.14
C ILE A 74 6.22 9.07 4.06
N GLY A 75 6.39 7.80 4.45
CA GLY A 75 7.35 7.39 5.48
C GLY A 75 8.77 7.10 4.96
N GLY A 76 8.93 6.94 3.65
CA GLY A 76 10.22 6.66 3.01
C GLY A 76 10.63 5.19 3.05
N PRO A 77 11.89 4.89 2.63
CA PRO A 77 12.33 3.52 2.40
C PRO A 77 12.17 2.60 3.61
N LEU A 78 12.54 3.07 4.81
CA LEU A 78 12.46 2.25 6.02
C LEU A 78 11.02 1.89 6.39
N THR A 79 10.11 2.85 6.31
CA THR A 79 8.68 2.61 6.58
C THR A 79 8.08 1.66 5.54
N ALA A 80 8.40 1.85 4.26
CA ALA A 80 7.99 0.93 3.20
C ALA A 80 8.49 -0.48 3.44
N THR A 81 9.78 -0.68 3.74
CA THR A 81 10.34 -2.02 3.95
C THR A 81 9.60 -2.76 5.06
N VAL A 82 9.33 -2.10 6.19
CA VAL A 82 8.58 -2.73 7.31
C VAL A 82 7.17 -3.10 6.87
N ALA A 83 6.45 -2.18 6.22
CA ALA A 83 5.08 -2.43 5.78
C ALA A 83 5.00 -3.55 4.72
N VAL A 84 5.93 -3.56 3.77
CA VAL A 84 6.07 -4.58 2.72
C VAL A 84 6.36 -5.94 3.34
N VAL A 85 7.29 -6.04 4.28
CA VAL A 85 7.61 -7.33 4.94
C VAL A 85 6.38 -7.89 5.64
N ILE A 86 5.66 -7.06 6.41
CA ILE A 86 4.42 -7.47 7.09
C ILE A 86 3.37 -7.94 6.06
N GLY A 87 3.17 -7.16 4.99
CA GLY A 87 2.23 -7.48 3.93
C GLY A 87 2.57 -8.79 3.19
N ILE A 88 3.83 -9.02 2.87
CA ILE A 88 4.29 -10.26 2.21
C ILE A 88 4.04 -11.46 3.10
N VAL A 89 4.42 -11.38 4.39
CA VAL A 89 4.23 -12.48 5.34
C VAL A 89 2.75 -12.86 5.43
N TYR A 90 1.88 -11.87 5.60
CA TYR A 90 0.44 -12.12 5.66
C TYR A 90 -0.13 -12.66 4.34
N ARG A 91 0.31 -12.10 3.20
CA ARG A 91 -0.16 -12.54 1.89
C ARG A 91 0.27 -13.97 1.57
N ALA A 92 1.48 -14.35 1.94
CA ALA A 92 1.99 -15.71 1.81
C ALA A 92 1.20 -16.67 2.70
N TRP A 93 0.85 -16.26 3.92
CA TRP A 93 0.01 -17.04 4.83
C TRP A 93 -1.41 -17.28 4.31
N LEU A 94 -2.04 -16.28 3.67
CA LEU A 94 -3.36 -16.43 3.04
C LEU A 94 -3.39 -17.46 1.90
N GLY A 95 -2.26 -17.68 1.21
CA GLY A 95 -2.18 -18.63 0.09
C GLY A 95 -3.07 -18.29 -1.11
N GLY A 96 -3.42 -19.30 -1.91
CA GLY A 96 -4.28 -19.17 -3.10
C GLY A 96 -3.53 -18.94 -4.42
N VAL A 97 -4.24 -19.13 -5.53
CA VAL A 97 -3.66 -19.14 -6.90
C VAL A 97 -2.95 -17.82 -7.25
N GLY A 98 -3.44 -16.70 -6.73
CA GLY A 98 -2.84 -15.37 -6.91
C GLY A 98 -1.81 -14.96 -5.85
N ALA A 99 -1.23 -15.88 -5.07
CA ALA A 99 -0.30 -15.55 -3.99
C ALA A 99 0.98 -14.86 -4.50
N ILE A 100 1.62 -15.44 -5.52
CA ILE A 100 2.84 -14.90 -6.12
C ILE A 100 2.58 -13.50 -6.70
N VAL A 101 1.50 -13.35 -7.48
CA VAL A 101 1.11 -12.05 -8.05
C VAL A 101 0.78 -11.04 -6.96
N GLY A 102 0.11 -11.46 -5.89
CA GLY A 102 -0.16 -10.61 -4.73
C GLY A 102 1.12 -10.09 -4.06
N VAL A 103 2.13 -10.94 -3.91
CA VAL A 103 3.45 -10.55 -3.38
C VAL A 103 4.16 -9.57 -4.32
N LEU A 104 4.11 -9.79 -5.63
CA LEU A 104 4.67 -8.86 -6.62
C LEU A 104 4.02 -7.47 -6.52
N VAL A 105 2.69 -7.39 -6.42
CA VAL A 105 1.96 -6.12 -6.24
C VAL A 105 2.40 -5.40 -4.96
N ILE A 106 2.63 -6.13 -3.87
CA ILE A 106 3.08 -5.57 -2.59
C ILE A 106 4.48 -4.94 -2.74
N ILE A 107 5.41 -5.68 -3.35
CA ILE A 107 6.78 -5.24 -3.59
C ILE A 107 6.78 -4.02 -4.52
N GLU A 108 6.06 -4.10 -5.63
CA GLU A 108 5.91 -3.04 -6.63
C GLU A 108 5.34 -1.76 -6.02
N SER A 109 4.25 -1.87 -5.27
CA SER A 109 3.60 -0.72 -4.63
C SER A 109 4.55 -0.03 -3.64
N GLY A 110 5.24 -0.81 -2.80
CA GLY A 110 6.22 -0.27 -1.87
C GLY A 110 7.44 0.35 -2.56
N ALA A 111 7.91 -0.25 -3.66
CA ALA A 111 9.02 0.25 -4.46
C ALA A 111 8.65 1.57 -5.16
N LEU A 112 7.49 1.65 -5.80
CA LEU A 112 6.99 2.87 -6.44
C LEU A 112 6.79 3.99 -5.43
N GLY A 113 6.15 3.70 -4.29
CA GLY A 113 6.02 4.67 -3.19
C GLY A 113 7.38 5.22 -2.74
N THR A 114 8.36 4.35 -2.57
CA THR A 114 9.73 4.72 -2.18
C THR A 114 10.46 5.50 -3.28
N LEU A 115 10.23 5.17 -4.55
CA LEU A 115 10.77 5.92 -5.68
C LEU A 115 10.24 7.35 -5.69
N PHE A 116 8.92 7.53 -5.52
CA PHE A 116 8.30 8.85 -5.46
C PHE A 116 8.71 9.64 -4.22
N TYR A 117 9.05 8.98 -3.11
CA TYR A 117 9.68 9.62 -1.96
C TYR A 117 11.03 10.28 -2.30
N VAL A 118 11.83 9.64 -3.14
CA VAL A 118 13.12 10.20 -3.59
C VAL A 118 12.90 11.30 -4.64
N LEU A 119 11.94 11.10 -5.56
CA LEU A 119 11.63 12.07 -6.61
C LEU A 119 11.05 13.37 -6.05
N ARG A 120 10.17 13.31 -5.04
CA ARG A 120 9.62 14.53 -4.41
C ARG A 120 10.69 15.39 -3.74
N ARG A 121 11.74 14.77 -3.19
CA ARG A 121 12.89 15.48 -2.61
C ARG A 121 13.69 16.27 -3.66
N ARG A 122 13.60 15.88 -4.93
CA ARG A 122 14.26 16.56 -6.06
C ARG A 122 13.34 17.52 -6.81
N ASN A 123 12.04 17.25 -6.83
CA ASN A 123 11.05 18.08 -7.53
C ASN A 123 9.76 18.19 -6.70
N PRO A 124 9.40 19.41 -6.22
CA PRO A 124 8.20 19.63 -5.42
C PRO A 124 6.88 19.39 -6.19
N PHE A 125 6.93 19.26 -7.51
CA PHE A 125 5.77 18.88 -8.34
C PHE A 125 5.05 17.62 -7.81
N TRP A 126 5.80 16.65 -7.28
CA TRP A 126 5.23 15.39 -6.77
C TRP A 126 4.42 15.54 -5.48
N GLU A 127 4.49 16.70 -4.82
CA GLU A 127 3.65 17.03 -3.65
C GLU A 127 2.39 17.80 -4.05
N GLN A 128 2.30 18.27 -5.30
CA GLN A 128 1.13 18.98 -5.80
C GLN A 128 -0.03 18.00 -6.03
N PRO A 129 -1.29 18.47 -5.99
CA PRO A 129 -2.48 17.62 -6.20
C PRO A 129 -2.40 16.80 -7.48
N LEU A 130 -1.90 17.39 -8.57
CA LEU A 130 -1.72 16.70 -9.86
C LEU A 130 -0.65 15.60 -9.77
N GLY A 131 0.47 15.87 -9.10
CA GLY A 131 1.53 14.88 -8.87
C GLY A 131 1.04 13.68 -8.05
N LEU A 132 0.27 13.93 -6.98
CA LEU A 132 -0.36 12.88 -6.18
C LEU A 132 -1.36 12.04 -6.99
N TRP A 133 -2.14 12.69 -7.86
CA TRP A 133 -3.06 12.01 -8.78
C TRP A 133 -2.31 11.10 -9.76
N LEU A 134 -1.21 11.59 -10.33
CA LEU A 134 -0.35 10.82 -11.23
C LEU A 134 0.29 9.63 -10.52
N ILE A 135 0.78 9.79 -9.29
CA ILE A 135 1.32 8.68 -8.49
C ILE A 135 0.25 7.59 -8.31
N GLY A 136 -0.98 8.00 -7.95
CA GLY A 136 -2.11 7.08 -7.82
C GLY A 136 -2.37 6.31 -9.12
N ILE A 137 -2.44 6.99 -10.27
CA ILE A 137 -2.61 6.35 -11.57
C ILE A 137 -1.46 5.37 -11.85
N ILE A 138 -0.21 5.80 -11.65
CA ILE A 138 0.97 4.97 -11.95
C ILE A 138 0.95 3.69 -11.11
N VAL A 139 0.70 3.80 -9.81
CA VAL A 139 0.61 2.63 -8.91
C VAL A 139 -0.50 1.68 -9.35
N GLN A 140 -1.65 2.20 -9.76
CA GLN A 140 -2.78 1.37 -10.20
C GLN A 140 -2.53 0.72 -11.56
N LEU A 141 -1.93 1.42 -12.51
CA LEU A 141 -1.53 0.83 -13.79
C LEU A 141 -0.47 -0.26 -13.61
N ALA A 142 0.50 -0.02 -12.73
CA ALA A 142 1.53 -0.99 -12.37
C ALA A 142 0.90 -2.24 -11.76
N MET A 143 -0.02 -2.07 -10.81
CA MET A 143 -0.80 -3.15 -10.21
C MET A 143 -1.64 -3.94 -11.24
N LEU A 144 -2.31 -3.27 -12.17
CA LEU A 144 -3.07 -3.93 -13.25
C LEU A 144 -2.13 -4.69 -14.20
N SER A 145 -0.94 -4.16 -14.46
CA SER A 145 0.06 -4.84 -15.29
C SER A 145 0.56 -6.13 -14.64
N THR A 146 0.78 -6.14 -13.33
CA THR A 146 1.20 -7.36 -12.61
C THR A 146 0.09 -8.40 -12.53
N GLN A 147 -1.18 -8.01 -12.65
CA GLN A 147 -2.29 -8.97 -12.76
C GLN A 147 -2.29 -9.76 -14.07
N LEU A 148 -1.68 -9.26 -15.15
CA LEU A 148 -1.53 -10.01 -16.40
C LEU A 148 -0.68 -11.28 -16.24
N LEU A 149 0.10 -11.37 -15.17
CA LEU A 149 0.91 -12.55 -14.83
C LEU A 149 0.11 -13.66 -14.13
N LEU A 150 -1.18 -13.47 -13.85
CA LEU A 150 -2.04 -14.51 -13.27
C LEU A 150 -2.18 -15.70 -14.24
N PRO A 151 -1.82 -16.93 -13.83
CA PRO A 151 -1.90 -18.09 -14.72
C PRO A 151 -3.37 -18.51 -14.97
N GLY A 152 -3.75 -18.49 -16.25
CA GLY A 152 -4.96 -19.11 -16.82
C GLY A 152 -6.29 -18.38 -16.53
N ARG A 153 -6.97 -17.86 -17.57
CA ARG A 153 -8.37 -17.34 -17.61
C ARG A 153 -8.90 -16.48 -16.43
N LEU A 154 -8.04 -16.08 -15.50
CA LEU A 154 -8.31 -15.26 -14.32
C LEU A 154 -7.65 -13.87 -14.44
N GLY A 155 -6.76 -13.71 -15.42
CA GLY A 155 -6.28 -12.42 -15.88
C GLY A 155 -7.14 -11.95 -17.05
N TRP A 156 -8.12 -11.10 -16.73
CA TRP A 156 -9.17 -10.53 -17.60
C TRP A 156 -10.16 -11.54 -18.21
#